data_AF-A0A957HTG8-F1
#
_entry.id   AF-A0A957HTG8-F1
#
_cell.length_a   1.000
_cell.length_b   1.000
_cell.length_c   1.000
_cell.angle_alpha   90.00
_cell.angle_beta   90.00
_cell.angle_gamma   90.00
#
_symmetry.space_group_name_H-M   'P 1'
#
loop_
_entity.id
_entity.type
_entity.pdbx_description
1 polymer ?
#
loop_
_entity_poly.entity_id
_entity_poly.type
_entity_poly.pdbx_seq_one_letter_code
_entity_poly.pdbx_strand_id
1 'polypeptide(L)'
;MAVNKKGMRKVNFKGRQYLWTLQDQDRKMPQAGGFVEPVKERWLRIIDSKKQFIVQYRIPEPRDESALLKIEGPLFPRRQGVKEINVPRWKHDSKPYPTADFVRRLIQWCMEVEE
;
A
#
# COMPACT_ATOMS: atom_id res chain seq x y z
N MET A 1 -10.87 -21.91 8.67
CA MET A 1 -10.85 -20.68 9.50
C MET A 1 -10.95 -19.46 8.58
N ALA A 2 -12.14 -18.85 8.50
CA ALA A 2 -12.37 -17.66 7.69
C ALA A 2 -12.00 -16.41 8.50
N VAL A 3 -10.83 -15.83 8.22
CA VAL A 3 -10.41 -14.58 8.85
C VAL A 3 -11.15 -13.44 8.14
N ASN A 4 -12.38 -13.15 8.54
CA ASN A 4 -13.06 -11.92 8.15
C ASN A 4 -12.38 -10.76 8.89
N LYS A 5 -11.23 -10.32 8.37
CA LYS A 5 -10.46 -9.21 8.95
C LYS A 5 -11.25 -7.93 8.73
N LYS A 6 -11.74 -7.32 9.82
CA LYS A 6 -12.41 -6.00 9.83
C LYS A 6 -11.70 -5.05 8.85
N GLY A 7 -12.46 -4.49 7.90
CA GLY A 7 -11.95 -3.49 6.96
C GLY A 7 -11.42 -4.03 5.62
N MET A 8 -11.43 -5.35 5.40
CA MET A 8 -11.04 -5.91 4.11
C MET A 8 -12.12 -5.66 3.04
N ARG A 9 -11.73 -5.03 1.94
CA ARG A 9 -12.60 -4.67 0.82
C ARG A 9 -12.15 -5.38 -0.46
N LYS A 10 -13.09 -5.64 -1.35
CA LYS A 10 -12.84 -6.26 -2.66
C LYS A 10 -12.80 -5.20 -3.74
N VAL A 11 -11.95 -5.41 -4.73
CA VAL A 11 -11.94 -4.62 -5.96
C VAL A 11 -11.63 -5.52 -7.14
N ASN A 12 -12.36 -5.34 -8.24
CA ASN A 12 -12.06 -5.99 -9.50
C ASN A 12 -11.21 -5.05 -10.37
N PHE A 13 -10.17 -5.58 -10.99
CA PHE A 13 -9.32 -4.90 -11.96
C PHE A 13 -8.94 -5.87 -13.08
N LYS A 14 -9.22 -5.50 -14.34
CA LYS A 14 -8.97 -6.33 -15.56
C LYS A 14 -9.43 -7.79 -15.42
N GLY A 15 -10.62 -8.02 -14.84
CA GLY A 15 -11.20 -9.36 -14.64
C GLY A 15 -10.59 -10.17 -13.48
N ARG A 16 -9.61 -9.62 -12.75
CA ARG A 16 -9.00 -10.24 -11.57
C ARG A 16 -9.53 -9.60 -10.30
N GLN A 17 -9.77 -10.43 -9.27
CA GLN A 17 -10.22 -9.95 -7.96
C GLN A 17 -9.06 -9.75 -7.00
N TYR A 18 -8.96 -8.52 -6.49
CA TYR A 18 -8.02 -8.10 -5.46
C TYR A 18 -8.76 -7.79 -4.17
N LEU A 19 -8.07 -8.03 -3.07
CA LEU A 19 -8.48 -7.72 -1.71
C LEU A 19 -7.57 -6.63 -1.18
N TRP A 20 -8.15 -5.62 -0.55
CA TRP A 20 -7.37 -4.55 0.04
C TRP A 20 -7.85 -4.24 1.46
N THR A 21 -6.93 -3.78 2.30
CA THR A 21 -7.21 -3.40 3.69
C THR A 21 -6.31 -2.26 4.11
N LEU A 22 -6.85 -1.37 4.94
CA LEU A 22 -6.05 -0.38 5.64
C LEU A 22 -5.49 -1.00 6.92
N GLN A 23 -4.24 -0.68 7.25
CA GLN A 23 -3.56 -1.09 8.47
C GLN A 23 -2.90 0.14 9.07
N ASP A 24 -3.21 0.46 10.32
CA ASP A 24 -2.42 1.40 11.10
C ASP A 24 -1.27 0.62 11.74
N GLN A 25 -0.03 1.08 11.53
CA GLN A 25 1.17 0.54 12.16
C GLN A 25 1.83 1.65 12.97
N ASP A 26 2.16 1.36 14.22
CA ASP A 26 2.93 2.27 15.06
C ASP A 26 4.41 2.18 14.65
N ARG A 27 4.98 3.27 14.14
CA ARG A 27 6.41 3.33 13.84
C ARG A 27 7.20 3.43 15.14
N LYS A 28 7.78 2.32 15.60
CA LYS A 28 8.76 2.32 16.69
C LYS A 28 10.06 2.98 16.21
N MET A 29 10.28 4.25 16.55
CA MET A 29 11.58 4.89 16.35
C MET A 29 12.53 4.53 17.51
N PRO A 30 13.85 4.38 17.23
CA PRO A 30 14.82 4.06 18.28
C PRO A 30 14.89 5.21 19.30
N GLN A 31 14.75 4.85 20.59
CA GLN A 31 14.82 5.76 21.73
C GLN A 31 16.20 6.41 21.82
N ALA A 32 16.32 7.65 21.35
CA ALA A 32 17.38 8.56 21.76
C ALA A 32 16.74 9.89 22.19
N GLY A 33 16.39 9.98 23.48
CA GLY A 33 16.41 11.25 24.22
C GLY A 33 15.31 12.29 24.01
N GLY A 34 14.16 11.98 23.41
CA GLY A 34 13.05 12.95 23.31
C GLY A 34 11.67 12.28 23.37
N PHE A 35 10.73 12.87 24.11
CA PHE A 35 9.31 12.56 24.00
C PHE A 35 8.84 12.98 22.61
N VAL A 36 8.90 12.06 21.65
CA VAL A 36 8.36 12.23 20.30
C VAL A 36 7.12 11.36 20.21
N GLU A 37 5.98 11.96 19.86
CA GLU A 37 4.72 11.23 19.70
C GLU A 37 4.89 10.08 18.69
N PRO A 38 4.34 8.87 18.98
CA PRO A 38 4.39 7.77 18.05
C PRO A 38 3.65 8.16 16.77
N VAL A 39 4.40 8.26 15.67
CA VAL A 39 3.83 8.54 14.35
C VAL A 39 3.10 7.27 13.90
N LYS A 40 1.78 7.37 13.76
CA LYS A 40 0.94 6.30 13.23
C LYS A 40 1.07 6.28 11.71
N GLU A 41 1.76 5.27 11.18
CA GLU A 41 1.85 5.07 9.75
C GLU A 41 0.64 4.29 9.25
N ARG A 42 -0.02 4.81 8.22
CA ARG A 42 -1.14 4.11 7.56
C ARG A 42 -0.66 3.39 6.32
N TRP A 43 -0.90 2.08 6.29
CA TRP A 43 -0.51 1.19 5.22
C TRP A 43 -1.75 0.61 4.53
N LEU A 44 -1.89 0.87 3.24
CA LEU A 44 -2.85 0.22 2.36
C LEU A 44 -2.22 -1.06 1.80
N ARG A 45 -2.69 -2.21 2.27
CA ARG A 45 -2.27 -3.51 1.76
C ARG A 45 -3.22 -3.99 0.68
N ILE A 46 -2.68 -4.45 -0.46
CA ILE A 46 -3.44 -5.02 -1.58
C ILE A 46 -2.86 -6.41 -1.89
N ILE A 47 -3.74 -7.40 -2.00
CA ILE A 47 -3.41 -8.80 -2.25
C ILE A 47 -4.34 -9.36 -3.32
N ASP A 48 -3.84 -10.09 -4.30
CA ASP A 48 -4.71 -10.86 -5.20
C ASP A 48 -5.14 -12.19 -4.58
N SER A 49 -6.17 -12.80 -5.16
CA SER A 49 -6.75 -14.05 -4.64
C SER A 49 -5.77 -15.23 -4.65
N LYS A 50 -4.78 -15.25 -5.55
CA LYS A 50 -3.71 -16.25 -5.63
C LYS A 50 -2.46 -15.90 -4.81
N LYS A 51 -2.44 -14.75 -4.12
CA LYS A 51 -1.29 -14.23 -3.35
C LYS A 51 0.01 -14.09 -4.17
N GLN A 52 -0.10 -13.98 -5.49
CA GLN A 52 1.02 -13.72 -6.39
C GLN A 52 1.35 -12.22 -6.45
N PHE A 53 0.34 -11.37 -6.27
CA PHE A 53 0.50 -9.93 -6.14
C PHE A 53 0.21 -9.51 -4.71
N ILE A 54 1.23 -8.99 -4.02
CA ILE A 54 1.12 -8.44 -2.68
C ILE A 54 1.92 -7.15 -2.64
N VAL A 55 1.23 -6.05 -2.39
CA VAL A 55 1.84 -4.73 -2.24
C VAL A 55 1.30 -4.03 -0.99
N GLN A 56 2.13 -3.22 -0.35
CA GLN A 56 1.74 -2.35 0.74
C GLN A 56 2.15 -0.92 0.41
N TYR A 57 1.18 -0.03 0.33
CA TYR A 57 1.39 1.39 0.07
C TYR A 57 1.28 2.16 1.39
N ARG A 58 2.36 2.82 1.79
CA ARG A 58 2.34 3.76 2.90
C ARG A 58 1.69 5.05 2.44
N ILE A 59 0.58 5.43 3.06
CA ILE A 59 -0.05 6.73 2.84
C ILE A 59 0.94 7.80 3.33
N PRO A 60 1.43 8.68 2.45
CA PRO A 60 2.42 9.68 2.82
C PRO A 60 1.81 10.75 3.72
N GLU A 61 2.56 11.18 4.72
CA GLU A 61 2.21 12.31 5.56
C GLU A 61 2.45 13.63 4.81
N PRO A 62 1.89 14.77 5.28
CA PRO A 62 2.09 16.06 4.64
C PRO A 62 3.57 16.41 4.40
N ARG A 63 4.46 15.97 5.29
CA ARG A 63 5.91 16.21 5.27
C ARG A 63 6.70 15.25 4.38
N ASP A 64 6.09 14.17 3.91
CA ASP A 64 6.77 13.23 3.01
C ASP A 64 6.83 13.79 1.59
N GLU A 65 7.98 13.69 0.94
CA GLU A 65 8.19 14.07 -0.46
C GLU A 65 7.62 13.02 -1.43
N SER A 66 7.64 11.74 -1.03
CA SER A 66 7.16 10.60 -1.82
C SER A 66 6.40 9.60 -0.96
N ALA A 67 5.55 8.80 -1.58
CA ALA A 67 4.94 7.64 -0.92
C ALA A 67 5.85 6.41 -1.05
N LEU A 68 5.74 5.50 -0.08
CA LEU A 68 6.54 4.28 -0.06
C LEU A 68 5.66 3.09 -0.46
N LEU A 69 6.08 2.32 -1.45
CA LEU A 69 5.41 1.09 -1.85
C LEU A 69 6.33 -0.11 -1.56
N LYS A 70 5.90 -0.97 -0.65
CA LYS A 70 6.52 -2.28 -0.39
C LYS A 70 5.90 -3.33 -1.29
N ILE A 71 6.74 -4.21 -1.83
CA ILE A 71 6.37 -5.29 -2.72
C ILE A 71 6.77 -6.59 -2.04
N GLU A 72 5.78 -7.43 -1.74
CA GLU A 72 6.00 -8.74 -1.11
C GLU A 72 5.67 -9.89 -2.07
N GLY A 73 4.90 -9.63 -3.12
CA GLY A 73 4.48 -10.65 -4.08
C GLY A 73 5.50 -10.87 -5.20
N PRO A 74 5.62 -12.10 -5.73
CA PRO A 74 6.51 -12.40 -6.86
C PRO A 74 6.08 -11.74 -8.18
N LEU A 75 4.83 -11.32 -8.31
CA LEU A 75 4.25 -10.79 -9.54
C LEU A 75 4.26 -9.25 -9.53
N PHE A 76 5.44 -8.64 -9.64
CA PHE A 76 5.59 -7.19 -9.80
C PHE A 76 6.38 -6.89 -11.09
N PRO A 77 5.68 -6.57 -12.20
CA PRO A 77 6.31 -6.48 -13.53
C PRO A 77 7.24 -5.28 -13.68
N ARG A 78 7.05 -4.20 -12.92
CA ARG A 78 7.87 -2.97 -13.04
C ARG A 78 9.34 -3.16 -12.69
N ARG A 79 9.65 -3.90 -11.63
CA ARG A 79 11.03 -4.17 -11.21
C ARG A 79 11.12 -5.52 -10.49
N GLN A 80 11.73 -6.50 -11.16
CA GLN A 80 11.97 -7.81 -10.55
C GLN A 80 12.95 -7.71 -9.37
N GLY A 81 12.62 -8.36 -8.24
CA GLY A 81 13.47 -8.42 -7.06
C GLY A 81 13.46 -7.18 -6.15
N VAL A 82 12.75 -6.11 -6.51
CA VAL A 82 12.63 -4.91 -5.67
C VAL A 82 11.60 -5.12 -4.57
N LYS A 83 12.04 -4.92 -3.33
CA LYS A 83 11.17 -5.04 -2.14
C LYS A 83 10.48 -3.73 -1.77
N GLU A 84 11.06 -2.59 -2.13
CA GLU A 84 10.58 -1.26 -1.77
C GLU A 84 10.86 -0.27 -2.91
N ILE A 85 9.87 0.54 -3.26
CA ILE A 85 9.99 1.59 -4.28
C ILE A 85 9.31 2.87 -3.79
N ASN A 86 9.98 4.00 -4.02
CA ASN A 86 9.38 5.31 -3.83
C ASN A 86 8.48 5.61 -5.02
N VAL A 87 7.23 5.95 -4.74
CA VAL A 87 6.22 6.28 -5.74
C VAL A 87 5.76 7.73 -5.55
N PRO A 88 5.37 8.44 -6.62
CA PRO A 88 4.94 9.82 -6.50
C PRO A 88 3.71 9.93 -5.60
N ARG A 89 3.53 11.09 -4.98
CA ARG A 89 2.32 11.40 -4.23
C ARG A 89 1.14 11.52 -5.18
N TRP A 90 0.03 10.91 -4.80
CA TRP A 90 -1.20 10.94 -5.57
C TRP A 90 -2.17 11.91 -4.89
N LYS A 91 -3.03 12.55 -5.69
CA LYS A 91 -4.07 13.47 -5.18
C LYS A 91 -4.97 12.83 -4.10
N HIS A 92 -5.00 11.50 -4.02
CA HIS A 92 -5.79 10.75 -3.07
C HIS A 92 -5.16 10.62 -1.68
N ASP A 93 -3.87 10.98 -1.53
CA ASP A 93 -3.12 10.88 -0.26
C ASP A 93 -3.59 11.87 0.80
N SER A 94 -4.22 12.96 0.37
CA SER A 94 -4.84 13.94 1.28
C SER A 94 -6.15 13.45 1.91
N LYS A 95 -6.67 12.27 1.51
CA LYS A 95 -7.93 11.73 2.04
C LYS A 95 -7.68 10.76 3.19
N PRO A 96 -8.53 10.79 4.23
CA PRO A 96 -8.37 9.91 5.40
C PRO A 96 -8.57 8.42 5.07
N TYR A 97 -9.32 8.11 4.00
CA TYR A 97 -9.60 6.75 3.58
C TYR A 97 -9.37 6.55 2.08
N PRO A 98 -8.62 5.51 1.67
CA PRO A 98 -8.46 5.17 0.26
C PRO A 98 -9.78 4.66 -0.33
N THR A 99 -10.01 4.97 -1.61
CA THR A 99 -11.20 4.56 -2.37
C THR A 99 -10.90 3.35 -3.25
N ALA A 100 -11.93 2.65 -3.71
CA ALA A 100 -11.74 1.56 -4.67
C ALA A 100 -11.12 2.04 -5.99
N ASP A 101 -11.41 3.28 -6.42
CA ASP A 101 -10.80 3.90 -7.60
C ASP A 101 -9.29 4.10 -7.42
N PHE A 102 -8.88 4.65 -6.27
CA PHE A 102 -7.46 4.78 -5.92
C PHE A 102 -6.74 3.43 -5.96
N VAL A 103 -7.34 2.40 -5.35
CA VAL A 103 -6.79 1.05 -5.32
C VAL A 103 -6.63 0.50 -6.75
N ARG A 104 -7.62 0.72 -7.64
CA ARG A 104 -7.51 0.31 -9.05
C ARG A 104 -6.36 1.01 -9.76
N ARG A 105 -6.22 2.32 -9.58
CA ARG A 105 -5.09 3.08 -10.14
C ARG A 105 -3.76 2.57 -9.62
N LEU A 106 -3.68 2.22 -8.33
CA LEU A 106 -2.46 1.69 -7.72
C LEU A 106 -2.10 0.32 -8.30
N ILE A 107 -3.08 -0.57 -8.43
CA ILE A 107 -2.90 -1.86 -9.11
C ILE A 107 -2.46 -1.64 -10.56
N GLN A 108 -3.10 -0.71 -11.27
CA GLN A 108 -2.75 -0.37 -12.63
C GLN A 108 -1.30 0.08 -12.74
N TRP A 109 -0.89 1.05 -11.91
CA TRP A 109 0.49 1.53 -11.86
C TRP A 109 1.46 0.38 -11.59
N CYS A 110 1.19 -0.47 -10.59
CA CYS A 110 2.05 -1.62 -10.28
C CYS A 110 2.18 -2.62 -11.44
N MET A 111 1.15 -2.74 -12.29
CA MET A 111 1.07 -3.71 -13.38
C MET A 111 1.59 -3.16 -14.72
N GLU A 112 1.52 -1.85 -14.95
CA GLU A 112 2.00 -1.22 -16.17
C GLU A 112 3.51 -0.97 -16.08
N VAL A 113 4.26 -1.63 -16.96
CA VAL A 113 5.68 -1.37 -17.19
C VAL A 113 5.75 -0.03 -17.94
N GLU A 114 6.51 0.94 -17.44
CA GLU A 114 6.87 2.10 -18.27
C GLU A 114 7.75 1.56 -19.40
N GLU A 115 7.25 1.65 -20.63
CA GLU A 115 8.00 1.38 -21.87
C GLU A 115 9.22 2.31 -22.01
#